data_AF-A0A7W7HYU4-F1
#
_entry.id   AF-A0A7W7HYU4-F1
#
_cell.length_a   1.000
_cell.length_b   1.000
_cell.length_c   1.000
_cell.angle_alpha   90.00
_cell.angle_beta   90.00
_cell.angle_gamma   90.00
#
_symmetry.space_group_name_H-M   'P 1'
#
loop_
_entity.id
_entity.type
_entity.pdbx_description
1 polymer ?
#
loop_
_entity_poly.entity_id
_entity_poly.type
_entity_poly.pdbx_seq_one_letter_code
_entity_poly.pdbx_strand_id
1 'polypeptide(L)'
;MVQEQERVSRTPRGWELQTISVFSAVAAAAVLGMVLLVSDLALWAYLASDGAAGLSPMVRTVFTHAETFDLLYLLLVFGYIGGFTWWQFSTRQMLRRVGDTTGAATRHWAVGAWNGLLVIGFVIGYAASTSDAAPETKMGFISLRVGLRVLAVCLLLIGVWEIRGQVRKAVADSGVILRVEDMPQRASAIPARLLAAPTAPAPATDLPDADEEFWERVRRMATGLREDLALLESSGPYEHRWLLIPASGDVTAVRAALAPGATIAVFAEPPAASEAKGFTPRPAQAYHGFLEDAETGALWFQSVEPKRVPAFLARARSAARWGLYPAGDPTAITAANRARQGEPDPA
;
A
#
# COMPACT_ATOMS: atom_id res chain seq x y z
N MET A 1 0.13 36.37 3.47
CA MET A 1 1.10 35.25 3.31
C MET A 1 0.51 34.03 3.99
N VAL A 2 -0.27 33.25 3.24
CA VAL A 2 -0.76 31.95 3.70
C VAL A 2 0.42 31.00 3.51
N GLN A 3 0.93 30.41 4.60
CA GLN A 3 1.88 29.31 4.48
C GLN A 3 1.17 28.21 3.72
N GLU A 4 1.53 28.03 2.44
CA GLU A 4 1.34 26.75 1.75
C GLU A 4 2.07 25.72 2.60
N GLN A 5 1.34 25.08 3.52
CA GLN A 5 1.76 23.83 4.12
C GLN A 5 1.86 22.87 2.94
N GLU A 6 3.08 22.77 2.41
CA GLU A 6 3.47 21.75 1.45
C GLU A 6 3.04 20.42 2.05
N ARG A 7 1.94 19.86 1.53
CA ARG A 7 1.38 18.60 2.01
C ARG A 7 2.37 17.53 1.62
N VAL A 8 3.36 17.30 2.48
CA VAL A 8 4.34 16.24 2.35
C VAL A 8 3.57 14.94 2.24
N SER A 9 3.68 14.26 1.09
CA SER A 9 3.07 12.94 0.90
C SER A 9 3.64 12.00 1.97
N ARG A 10 2.75 11.46 2.80
CA ARG A 10 3.11 10.51 3.86
C ARG A 10 2.82 9.10 3.38
N THR A 11 3.70 8.17 3.73
CA THR A 11 3.47 6.74 3.52
C THR A 11 2.18 6.30 4.21
N PRO A 12 1.43 5.33 3.62
CA PRO A 12 0.21 4.83 4.25
C PRO A 12 0.49 4.23 5.63
N ARG A 13 -0.34 4.54 6.62
CA ARG A 13 -0.20 4.01 8.00
C ARG A 13 -0.18 2.47 8.04
N GLY A 14 -0.97 1.83 7.18
CA GLY A 14 -1.01 0.36 7.08
C GLY A 14 0.33 -0.24 6.66
N TRP A 15 1.05 0.42 5.74
CA TRP A 15 2.39 -0.01 5.33
C TRP A 15 3.43 0.19 6.44
N GLU A 16 3.35 1.29 7.20
CA GLU A 16 4.23 1.51 8.35
C GLU A 16 4.03 0.44 9.42
N LEU A 17 2.79 0.04 9.71
CA LEU A 17 2.48 -1.05 10.63
C LEU A 17 3.06 -2.39 10.15
N GLN A 18 2.89 -2.73 8.86
CA GLN A 18 3.49 -3.94 8.29
C GLN A 18 5.01 -3.93 8.43
N THR A 19 5.65 -2.77 8.18
CA THR A 19 7.10 -2.61 8.32
C THR A 19 7.54 -2.82 9.76
N ILE A 20 6.82 -2.25 10.74
CA ILE A 20 7.09 -2.47 12.17
C ILE A 20 6.93 -3.94 12.54
N SER A 21 5.90 -4.63 12.03
CA SER A 21 5.71 -6.07 12.28
C SER A 21 6.88 -6.90 11.77
N VAL A 22 7.40 -6.61 10.57
CA VAL A 22 8.61 -7.27 10.05
C VAL A 22 9.82 -6.98 10.94
N PHE A 23 10.03 -5.72 11.34
CA PHE A 23 11.10 -5.37 12.27
C PHE A 23 11.04 -6.15 13.58
N SER A 24 9.86 -6.24 14.20
CA SER A 24 9.67 -6.97 15.46
C SER A 24 9.95 -8.46 15.30
N ALA A 25 9.49 -9.09 14.21
CA ALA A 25 9.74 -10.50 13.94
C ALA A 25 11.24 -10.78 13.72
N VAL A 26 11.92 -9.94 12.94
CA VAL A 26 13.36 -10.05 12.67
C VAL A 26 14.18 -9.79 13.95
N ALA A 27 13.79 -8.80 14.76
CA ALA A 27 14.44 -8.50 16.04
C ALA A 27 14.28 -9.65 17.05
N ALA A 28 13.07 -10.24 17.15
CA ALA A 28 12.84 -11.40 18.00
C ALA A 28 13.71 -12.60 17.58
N ALA A 29 13.83 -12.85 16.26
CA ALA A 29 14.71 -13.88 15.73
C ALA A 29 16.20 -13.59 16.01
N ALA A 30 16.62 -12.32 15.98
CA ALA A 30 17.98 -11.92 16.31
C ALA A 30 18.31 -12.20 17.78
N VAL A 31 17.42 -11.79 18.70
CA VAL A 31 17.57 -12.01 20.14
C VAL A 31 17.64 -13.49 20.46
N LEU A 32 16.70 -14.29 19.92
CA LEU A 32 16.73 -15.73 20.16
C LEU A 32 17.98 -16.39 19.56
N GLY A 33 18.39 -15.99 18.35
CA GLY A 33 19.61 -16.49 17.73
C GLY A 33 20.88 -16.16 18.54
N MET A 34 20.94 -14.97 19.15
CA MET A 34 22.04 -14.60 20.06
C MET A 34 22.05 -15.46 21.33
N VAL A 35 20.88 -15.74 21.93
CA VAL A 35 20.77 -16.61 23.11
C VAL A 35 21.27 -18.02 22.80
N LEU A 36 20.88 -18.57 21.64
CA LEU A 36 21.34 -19.88 21.17
C LEU A 36 22.85 -19.89 20.94
N LEU A 37 23.38 -18.89 20.23
CA LEU A 37 24.81 -18.77 19.95
C LEU A 37 25.66 -18.72 21.24
N VAL A 38 25.24 -17.89 22.20
CA VAL A 38 25.95 -17.76 23.48
C VAL A 38 25.87 -19.05 24.28
N SER A 39 24.74 -19.75 24.24
CA SER A 39 24.57 -21.04 24.92
C SER A 39 25.46 -22.13 24.30
N ASP A 40 25.56 -22.18 22.97
CA ASP A 40 26.46 -23.10 22.26
C ASP A 40 27.93 -22.82 22.59
N LEU A 41 28.35 -21.55 22.55
CA LEU A 41 29.72 -21.17 22.89
C LEU A 41 30.06 -21.47 24.36
N ALA A 42 29.11 -21.24 25.27
CA ALA A 42 29.29 -21.56 26.68
C ALA A 42 29.42 -23.07 26.92
N LEU A 43 28.63 -23.89 26.22
CA LEU A 43 28.78 -25.35 26.30
C LEU A 43 30.10 -25.82 25.69
N TRP A 44 30.51 -25.24 24.57
CA TRP A 44 31.79 -25.57 23.95
C TRP A 44 32.95 -25.27 24.92
N ALA A 45 32.93 -24.11 25.57
CA ALA A 45 33.93 -23.75 26.58
C ALA A 45 33.87 -24.65 27.83
N TYR A 46 32.66 -25.05 28.26
CA TYR A 46 32.48 -26.00 29.37
C TYR A 46 33.08 -27.38 29.04
N LEU A 47 32.82 -27.90 27.85
CA LEU A 47 33.38 -29.19 27.39
C LEU A 47 34.90 -29.11 27.23
N ALA A 48 35.41 -28.03 26.65
CA ALA A 48 36.85 -27.81 26.46
C ALA A 48 37.63 -27.64 27.78
N SER A 49 36.94 -27.37 28.89
CA SER A 49 37.56 -27.19 30.22
C SER A 49 37.31 -28.35 31.17
N ASP A 50 36.87 -29.51 30.67
CA ASP A 50 36.47 -30.68 31.48
C ASP A 50 35.48 -30.32 32.60
N GLY A 51 34.66 -29.30 32.36
CA GLY A 51 33.64 -28.81 33.28
C GLY A 51 34.14 -27.96 34.45
N ALA A 52 35.41 -27.54 34.46
CA ALA A 52 36.01 -26.79 35.56
C ALA A 52 35.29 -25.47 35.91
N ALA A 53 34.70 -24.78 34.92
CA ALA A 53 34.05 -23.49 35.12
C ALA A 53 32.56 -23.59 35.55
N GLY A 54 31.96 -24.79 35.50
CA GLY A 54 30.52 -24.96 35.68
C GLY A 54 29.68 -24.32 34.55
N LEU A 55 28.37 -24.56 34.58
CA LEU A 55 27.40 -23.98 33.62
C LEU A 55 26.49 -22.99 34.32
N SER A 56 26.29 -21.82 33.69
CA SER A 56 25.31 -20.83 34.14
C SER A 56 23.90 -21.44 34.19
N PRO A 57 23.05 -21.05 35.18
CA PRO A 57 21.68 -21.54 35.26
C PRO A 57 20.87 -21.27 33.98
N MET A 58 21.09 -20.12 33.34
CA MET A 58 20.42 -19.75 32.09
C MET A 58 20.80 -20.70 30.94
N VAL A 59 22.09 -21.00 30.79
CA VAL A 59 22.58 -21.93 29.77
C VAL A 59 21.99 -23.32 30.01
N ARG A 60 21.94 -23.76 31.29
CA ARG A 60 21.31 -25.03 31.67
C ARG A 60 19.83 -25.08 31.27
N THR A 61 19.07 -24.02 31.52
CA THR A 61 17.65 -23.95 31.13
C THR A 61 17.46 -24.07 29.62
N VAL A 62 18.32 -23.42 28.83
CA VAL A 62 18.29 -23.51 27.36
C VAL A 62 18.53 -24.96 26.92
N PHE A 63 19.55 -25.63 27.49
CA PHE A 63 19.82 -27.04 27.18
C PHE A 63 18.69 -27.99 27.58
N THR A 64 18.08 -27.78 28.75
CA THR A 64 16.94 -28.61 29.19
C THR A 64 15.75 -28.50 28.23
N HIS A 65 15.59 -27.37 27.54
CA HIS A 65 14.49 -27.13 26.61
C HIS A 65 14.99 -26.91 25.18
N ALA A 66 16.12 -27.50 24.80
CA ALA A 66 16.78 -27.24 23.51
C ALA A 66 15.82 -27.45 22.33
N GLU A 67 15.05 -28.55 22.33
CA GLU A 67 14.07 -28.84 21.29
C GLU A 67 12.99 -27.75 21.16
N THR A 68 12.56 -27.17 22.29
CA THR A 68 11.55 -26.10 22.29
C THR A 68 12.13 -24.81 21.73
N PHE A 69 13.36 -24.45 22.11
CA PHE A 69 14.04 -23.28 21.58
C PHE A 69 14.37 -23.43 20.10
N ASP A 70 14.77 -24.62 19.66
CA ASP A 70 15.03 -24.93 18.25
C ASP A 70 13.75 -24.85 17.41
N LEU A 71 12.64 -25.43 17.89
CA LEU A 71 11.35 -25.32 17.23
C LEU A 71 10.88 -23.86 17.15
N LEU A 72 10.98 -23.10 18.24
CA LEU A 72 10.63 -21.69 18.29
C LEU A 72 11.49 -20.87 17.31
N TYR A 73 12.79 -21.13 17.28
CA TYR A 73 13.70 -20.48 16.36
C TYR A 73 13.39 -20.81 14.90
N LEU A 74 13.07 -22.07 14.61
CA LEU A 74 12.64 -22.51 13.28
C LEU A 74 11.35 -21.78 12.83
N LEU A 75 10.35 -21.71 13.71
CA LEU A 75 9.10 -21.00 13.45
C LEU A 75 9.35 -19.50 13.20
N LEU A 76 10.22 -18.87 13.99
CA LEU A 76 10.63 -17.48 13.77
C LEU A 76 11.35 -17.30 12.43
N VAL A 77 12.22 -18.24 12.05
CA VAL A 77 12.91 -18.21 10.75
C VAL A 77 11.92 -18.23 9.59
N PHE A 78 11.01 -19.19 9.58
CA PHE A 78 9.96 -19.23 8.55
C PHE A 78 9.05 -17.99 8.60
N GLY A 79 8.70 -17.54 9.81
CA GLY A 79 7.85 -16.38 10.04
C GLY A 79 8.46 -15.10 9.46
N TYR A 80 9.72 -14.80 9.73
CA TYR A 80 10.35 -13.59 9.21
C TYR A 80 10.67 -13.70 7.71
N ILE A 81 11.04 -14.88 7.18
CA ILE A 81 11.25 -15.07 5.73
C ILE A 81 9.94 -14.83 4.97
N GLY A 82 8.86 -15.49 5.41
CA GLY A 82 7.54 -15.34 4.81
C GLY A 82 7.01 -13.91 4.96
N GLY A 83 7.12 -13.34 6.17
CA GLY A 83 6.72 -11.98 6.47
C GLY A 83 7.47 -10.94 5.65
N PHE A 84 8.79 -11.07 5.51
CA PHE A 84 9.61 -10.19 4.67
C PHE A 84 9.24 -10.32 3.18
N THR A 85 9.07 -11.55 2.67
CA THR A 85 8.72 -11.78 1.26
C THR A 85 7.36 -11.17 0.92
N TRP A 86 6.39 -11.39 1.80
CA TRP A 86 5.05 -10.80 1.68
C TRP A 86 5.09 -9.27 1.77
N TRP A 87 5.81 -8.71 2.74
CA TRP A 87 6.00 -7.27 2.88
C TRP A 87 6.68 -6.66 1.64
N GLN A 88 7.70 -7.31 1.09
CA GLN A 88 8.39 -6.84 -0.11
C GLN A 88 7.45 -6.85 -1.33
N PHE A 89 6.65 -7.90 -1.49
CA PHE A 89 5.64 -7.99 -2.53
C PHE A 89 4.58 -6.88 -2.39
N SER A 90 4.01 -6.71 -1.19
CA SER A 90 3.06 -5.64 -0.85
C SER A 90 3.64 -4.26 -1.15
N THR A 91 4.88 -4.01 -0.75
CA THR A 91 5.59 -2.74 -1.00
C THR A 91 5.78 -2.48 -2.50
N ARG A 92 6.16 -3.50 -3.28
CA ARG A 92 6.27 -3.37 -4.74
C ARG A 92 4.93 -3.08 -5.40
N GLN A 93 3.85 -3.74 -4.97
CA GLN A 93 2.51 -3.45 -5.48
C GLN A 93 2.09 -2.01 -5.18
N MET A 94 2.35 -1.53 -3.96
CA MET A 94 2.10 -0.14 -3.56
C MET A 94 2.89 0.84 -4.44
N LEU A 95 4.20 0.61 -4.63
CA LEU A 95 5.06 1.48 -5.43
C LEU A 95 4.69 1.51 -6.91
N ARG A 96 4.24 0.39 -7.48
CA ARG A 96 3.74 0.36 -8.87
C ARG A 96 2.56 1.32 -9.08
N ARG A 97 1.66 1.44 -8.10
CA ARG A 97 0.52 2.38 -8.15
C ARG A 97 0.96 3.85 -8.12
N VAL A 98 2.13 4.10 -7.54
CA VAL A 98 2.77 5.41 -7.47
C VAL A 98 3.59 5.72 -8.74
N GLY A 99 3.73 4.75 -9.65
CA GLY A 99 4.48 4.90 -10.90
C GLY A 99 5.93 4.43 -10.83
N ASP A 100 6.41 3.87 -9.71
CA ASP A 100 7.72 3.20 -9.66
C ASP A 100 7.60 1.77 -10.18
N THR A 101 7.81 1.61 -11.49
CA THR A 101 7.80 0.32 -12.18
C THR A 101 9.15 -0.42 -12.09
N THR A 102 10.23 0.30 -11.81
CA THR A 102 11.60 -0.26 -11.76
C THR A 102 11.83 -1.10 -10.49
N GLY A 103 11.10 -0.79 -9.43
CA GLY A 103 11.25 -1.42 -8.12
C GLY A 103 12.59 -1.11 -7.45
N ALA A 104 13.29 -0.07 -7.93
CA ALA A 104 14.60 0.34 -7.42
C ALA A 104 14.56 0.64 -5.92
N ALA A 105 13.48 1.27 -5.44
CA ALA A 105 13.29 1.60 -4.02
C ALA A 105 13.15 0.37 -3.09
N THR A 106 12.98 -0.85 -3.65
CA THR A 106 12.90 -2.10 -2.87
C THR A 106 14.15 -2.96 -2.96
N ARG A 107 15.19 -2.48 -3.65
CA ARG A 107 16.45 -3.22 -3.85
C ARG A 107 17.52 -2.64 -2.95
N HIS A 108 18.07 -3.49 -2.08
CA HIS A 108 19.23 -3.17 -1.28
C HIS A 108 20.18 -4.36 -1.23
N TRP A 109 21.48 -4.13 -1.33
CA TRP A 109 22.50 -5.19 -1.39
C TRP A 109 22.47 -6.09 -0.14
N ALA A 110 22.12 -5.53 1.02
CA ALA A 110 22.03 -6.27 2.28
C ALA A 110 21.00 -7.42 2.23
N VAL A 111 19.94 -7.30 1.43
CA VAL A 111 18.96 -8.37 1.20
C VAL A 111 19.60 -9.52 0.40
N GLY A 112 20.43 -9.20 -0.59
CA GLY A 112 21.21 -10.20 -1.33
C GLY A 112 22.22 -10.92 -0.43
N ALA A 113 22.95 -10.17 0.40
CA ALA A 113 23.89 -10.72 1.37
C ALA A 113 23.21 -11.61 2.43
N TRP A 114 22.06 -11.18 2.94
CA TRP A 114 21.22 -11.97 3.85
C TRP A 114 20.82 -13.32 3.23
N ASN A 115 20.29 -13.32 2.00
CA ASN A 115 19.96 -14.55 1.28
C ASN A 115 21.18 -15.45 1.09
N GLY A 116 22.33 -14.88 0.71
CA GLY A 116 23.59 -15.61 0.57
C GLY A 116 24.01 -16.30 1.87
N LEU A 117 23.96 -15.60 3.00
CA LEU A 117 24.30 -16.16 4.31
C LEU A 117 23.33 -17.26 4.76
N LEU A 118 22.03 -17.15 4.44
CA LEU A 118 21.08 -18.23 4.70
C LEU A 118 21.43 -19.50 3.93
N VAL A 119 21.79 -19.38 2.65
CA VAL A 119 22.22 -20.50 1.81
C VAL A 119 23.52 -21.11 2.34
N ILE A 120 24.52 -20.30 2.66
CA ILE A 120 25.79 -20.77 3.23
C ILE A 120 25.54 -21.50 4.55
N GLY A 121 24.71 -20.95 5.44
CA GLY A 121 24.34 -21.59 6.70
C GLY A 121 23.58 -22.90 6.51
N PHE A 122 22.80 -23.05 5.43
CA PHE A 122 22.17 -24.30 5.06
C PHE A 122 23.21 -25.34 4.61
N VAL A 123 24.13 -24.95 3.73
CA VAL A 123 25.23 -25.82 3.24
C VAL A 123 26.11 -26.31 4.39
N ILE A 124 26.50 -25.43 5.32
CA ILE A 124 27.28 -25.80 6.51
C ILE A 124 26.51 -26.80 7.37
N GLY A 125 25.21 -26.56 7.59
CA GLY A 125 24.36 -27.49 8.35
C GLY A 125 24.29 -28.88 7.71
N TYR A 126 24.14 -28.94 6.38
CA TYR A 126 24.11 -30.18 5.63
C TYR A 126 25.46 -30.93 5.66
N ALA A 127 26.57 -30.20 5.49
CA ALA A 127 27.92 -30.75 5.59
C ALA A 127 28.20 -31.31 6.99
N ALA A 128 27.77 -30.59 8.04
CA ALA A 128 27.91 -31.05 9.42
C ALA A 128 27.09 -32.31 9.72
N SER A 129 25.87 -32.43 9.17
CA SER A 129 25.01 -33.60 9.36
C SER A 129 25.49 -34.86 8.64
N THR A 130 26.27 -34.70 7.58
CA THR A 130 26.79 -35.81 6.76
C THR A 130 28.24 -36.19 7.10
N SER A 131 28.89 -35.43 7.99
CA SER A 131 30.29 -35.63 8.37
C SER A 131 30.44 -36.64 9.51
N ASP A 132 31.45 -37.48 9.41
CA ASP A 132 31.92 -38.38 10.49
C ASP A 132 32.91 -37.68 11.46
N ALA A 133 33.00 -36.35 11.40
CA ALA A 133 33.89 -35.59 12.26
C ALA A 133 33.60 -35.78 13.76
N ALA A 134 34.64 -35.56 14.57
CA ALA A 134 34.56 -35.61 16.02
C ALA A 134 33.47 -34.65 16.58
N PRO A 135 32.89 -34.94 17.76
CA PRO A 135 31.82 -34.13 18.35
C PRO A 135 32.17 -32.64 18.49
N GLU A 136 33.41 -32.32 18.87
CA GLU A 136 33.91 -30.95 19.00
C GLU A 136 33.88 -30.19 17.68
N THR A 137 34.26 -30.86 16.58
CA THR A 137 34.24 -30.28 15.24
C THR A 137 32.80 -30.04 14.77
N LYS A 138 31.89 -30.99 15.05
CA LYS A 138 30.45 -30.84 14.76
C LYS A 138 29.86 -29.65 15.50
N MET A 139 30.25 -29.46 16.77
CA MET A 139 29.83 -28.32 17.57
C MET A 139 30.34 -27.00 17.00
N GLY A 140 31.59 -26.94 16.54
CA GLY A 140 32.13 -25.79 15.83
C GLY A 140 31.33 -25.41 14.58
N PHE A 141 30.88 -26.40 13.79
CA PHE A 141 30.00 -26.14 12.64
C PHE A 141 28.62 -25.60 13.06
N ILE A 142 28.06 -26.11 14.16
CA ILE A 142 26.79 -25.62 14.70
C ILE A 142 26.94 -24.15 15.12
N SER A 143 27.95 -23.81 15.92
CA SER A 143 28.19 -22.43 16.36
C SER A 143 28.45 -21.49 15.18
N LEU A 144 29.23 -21.92 14.18
CA LEU A 144 29.45 -21.15 12.96
C LEU A 144 28.14 -20.89 12.20
N ARG A 145 27.31 -21.92 12.04
CA ARG A 145 26.00 -21.81 11.38
C ARG A 145 25.09 -20.83 12.12
N VAL A 146 25.02 -20.89 13.44
CA VAL A 146 24.21 -19.96 14.24
C VAL A 146 24.77 -18.54 14.14
N GLY A 147 26.10 -18.37 14.19
CA GLY A 147 26.74 -17.06 14.01
C GLY A 147 26.44 -16.43 12.65
N LEU A 148 26.50 -17.21 11.57
CA LEU A 148 26.14 -16.75 10.22
C LEU A 148 24.66 -16.35 10.13
N ARG A 149 23.77 -17.08 10.82
CA ARG A 149 22.35 -16.72 10.87
C ARG A 149 22.10 -15.41 11.62
N VAL A 150 22.76 -15.19 12.76
CA VAL A 150 22.67 -13.92 13.49
C VAL A 150 23.15 -12.77 12.60
N LEU A 151 24.29 -12.92 11.93
CA LEU A 151 24.80 -11.94 10.97
C LEU A 151 23.80 -11.68 9.83
N ALA A 152 23.19 -12.74 9.28
CA ALA A 152 22.18 -12.62 8.24
C ALA A 152 20.99 -11.79 8.71
N VAL A 153 20.48 -12.06 9.91
CA VAL A 153 19.34 -11.32 10.50
C VAL A 153 19.70 -9.84 10.73
N CYS A 154 20.92 -9.53 11.18
CA CYS A 154 21.39 -8.14 11.28
C CYS A 154 21.42 -7.43 9.93
N LEU A 155 21.90 -8.08 8.87
CA LEU A 155 21.88 -7.52 7.51
C LEU A 155 20.46 -7.31 7.00
N LEU A 156 19.53 -8.21 7.32
CA LEU A 156 18.12 -8.04 6.99
C LEU A 156 17.53 -6.80 7.68
N LEU A 157 17.82 -6.56 8.97
CA LEU A 157 17.37 -5.35 9.67
C LEU A 157 17.87 -4.08 8.99
N ILE A 158 19.15 -4.02 8.61
CA ILE A 158 19.74 -2.91 7.87
C ILE A 158 19.03 -2.75 6.51
N GLY A 159 18.83 -3.85 5.79
CA GLY A 159 18.13 -3.85 4.51
C GLY A 159 16.71 -3.31 4.60
N VAL A 160 15.92 -3.76 5.59
CA VAL A 160 14.54 -3.28 5.80
C VAL A 160 14.53 -1.80 6.19
N TRP A 161 15.49 -1.34 7.01
CA TRP A 161 15.62 0.07 7.40
C TRP A 161 15.91 0.98 6.21
N GLU A 162 16.90 0.62 5.39
CA GLU A 162 17.27 1.39 4.20
C GLU A 162 16.14 1.38 3.16
N ILE A 163 15.53 0.22 2.90
CA ILE A 163 14.37 0.13 1.99
C ILE A 163 13.23 1.01 2.51
N ARG A 164 12.96 1.03 3.82
CA ARG A 164 11.93 1.92 4.38
C ARG A 164 12.23 3.39 4.08
N GLY A 165 13.49 3.81 4.22
CA GLY A 165 13.93 5.17 3.86
C GLY A 165 13.74 5.48 2.37
N GLN A 166 14.17 4.56 1.50
CA GLN A 166 14.03 4.68 0.05
C GLN A 166 12.56 4.73 -0.40
N VAL A 167 11.69 3.90 0.18
CA VAL A 167 10.24 3.90 -0.09
C VAL A 167 9.61 5.22 0.35
N ARG A 168 9.94 5.73 1.55
CA ARG A 168 9.45 7.04 2.01
C ARG A 168 9.86 8.16 1.08
N LYS A 169 11.12 8.15 0.63
CA LYS A 169 11.63 9.12 -0.35
C LYS A 169 10.88 9.00 -1.68
N ALA A 170 10.74 7.79 -2.22
CA ALA A 170 10.02 7.56 -3.48
C ALA A 170 8.55 8.01 -3.41
N VAL A 171 7.86 7.74 -2.29
CA VAL A 171 6.48 8.20 -2.07
C VAL A 171 6.41 9.71 -1.91
N ALA A 172 7.34 10.34 -1.17
CA ALA A 172 7.42 11.79 -1.07
C ALA A 172 7.65 12.44 -2.44
N ASP A 173 8.62 11.94 -3.21
CA ASP A 173 9.02 12.45 -4.52
C ASP A 173 7.90 12.27 -5.57
N SER A 174 7.11 11.19 -5.46
CA SER A 174 5.96 10.98 -6.34
C SER A 174 4.85 12.02 -6.20
N GLY A 175 4.76 12.63 -5.01
CA GLY A 175 3.66 13.51 -4.64
C GLY A 175 2.27 12.88 -4.68
N VAL A 176 2.13 11.57 -4.89
CA VAL A 176 0.83 10.89 -4.84
C VAL A 176 0.44 10.73 -3.37
N ILE A 177 -0.67 11.34 -2.96
CA ILE A 177 -1.28 11.06 -1.66
C ILE A 177 -1.95 9.69 -1.79
N LEU A 178 -1.22 8.62 -1.48
CA LEU A 178 -1.79 7.27 -1.38
C LEU A 178 -2.76 7.25 -0.18
N ARG A 179 -4.06 7.25 -0.44
CA ARG A 179 -5.04 7.07 0.63
C ARG A 179 -5.26 5.59 0.90
N VAL A 180 -5.76 5.28 2.10
CA VAL A 180 -6.04 3.90 2.52
C VAL A 180 -7.10 3.25 1.61
N GLU A 181 -8.00 4.06 1.03
CA GLU A 181 -8.96 3.63 0.00
C GLU A 181 -8.29 3.14 -1.30
N ASP A 182 -7.04 3.57 -1.58
CA ASP A 182 -6.30 3.18 -2.78
C ASP A 182 -5.52 1.86 -2.63
N MET A 183 -5.59 1.20 -1.48
CA MET A 183 -5.11 -0.16 -1.27
C MET A 183 -6.18 -1.15 -1.76
N PRO A 184 -5.82 -2.37 -2.26
CA PRO A 184 -6.86 -3.29 -2.75
C PRO A 184 -7.89 -3.43 -1.65
N GLN A 185 -9.14 -3.06 -1.95
CA GLN A 185 -10.26 -3.25 -1.04
C GLN A 185 -10.15 -4.69 -0.56
N ARG A 186 -9.80 -4.86 0.72
CA ARG A 186 -10.02 -6.15 1.38
C ARG A 186 -11.47 -6.45 1.07
N ALA A 187 -11.74 -7.57 0.39
CA ALA A 187 -13.09 -8.05 0.17
C ALA A 187 -13.74 -8.19 1.55
N SER A 188 -14.40 -7.12 1.98
CA SER A 188 -15.09 -7.09 3.25
C SER A 188 -16.38 -7.84 3.00
N ALA A 189 -16.39 -9.11 3.39
CA ALA A 189 -17.60 -9.92 3.54
C ALA A 189 -18.51 -9.42 4.69
N ILE A 190 -18.28 -8.19 5.17
CA ILE A 190 -19.11 -7.50 6.14
C ILE A 190 -19.74 -6.34 5.36
N PRO A 191 -21.08 -6.30 5.20
CA PRO A 191 -21.73 -5.11 4.66
C PRO A 191 -21.28 -3.95 5.54
N ALA A 192 -20.76 -2.89 4.91
CA ALA A 192 -20.27 -1.71 5.59
C ALA A 192 -21.25 -1.35 6.71
N ARG A 193 -20.85 -1.63 7.96
CA ARG A 193 -21.64 -1.26 9.12
C ARG A 193 -21.80 0.25 8.99
N LEU A 194 -23.05 0.72 8.94
CA LEU A 194 -23.46 2.12 9.02
C LEU A 194 -22.82 2.75 10.27
N LEU A 195 -21.54 3.10 10.17
CA LEU A 195 -20.92 4.09 11.03
C LEU A 195 -21.63 5.38 10.66
N ALA A 196 -22.22 6.01 11.67
CA ALA A 196 -22.95 7.27 11.57
C ALA A 196 -22.30 8.16 10.52
N ALA A 197 -23.12 8.60 9.55
CA ALA A 197 -22.69 9.49 8.48
C ALA A 197 -21.78 10.58 9.09
N PRO A 198 -20.54 10.76 8.59
CA PRO A 198 -19.77 11.93 8.92
C PRO A 198 -20.69 13.12 8.68
N THR A 199 -20.75 14.06 9.64
CA THR A 199 -21.50 15.30 9.47
C THR A 199 -21.12 15.89 8.12
N ALA A 200 -22.05 15.82 7.17
CA ALA A 200 -21.84 16.35 5.83
C ALA A 200 -21.33 17.79 6.01
N PRO A 201 -20.22 18.18 5.36
CA PRO A 201 -19.85 19.59 5.35
C PRO A 201 -21.06 20.40 4.91
N ALA A 202 -21.21 21.60 5.47
CA ALA A 202 -22.30 22.50 5.11
C ALA A 202 -22.41 22.51 3.57
N PRO A 203 -23.58 22.19 3.01
CA PRO A 203 -23.75 22.16 1.56
C PRO A 203 -23.22 23.48 1.01
N ALA A 204 -22.54 23.46 -0.13
CA ALA A 204 -22.35 24.69 -0.88
C ALA A 204 -23.75 25.28 -1.09
N THR A 205 -24.10 26.30 -0.31
CA THR A 205 -25.48 26.78 -0.17
C THR A 205 -26.01 27.36 -1.48
N ASP A 206 -25.10 27.69 -2.38
CA ASP A 206 -25.39 28.42 -3.62
C ASP A 206 -25.47 27.49 -4.85
N LEU A 207 -25.29 26.17 -4.68
CA LEU A 207 -25.45 25.24 -5.80
C LEU A 207 -26.93 24.92 -6.05
N PRO A 208 -27.35 24.85 -7.33
CA PRO A 208 -28.69 24.39 -7.69
C PRO A 208 -28.85 22.92 -7.33
N ASP A 209 -30.10 22.48 -7.14
CA ASP A 209 -30.40 21.08 -6.86
C ASP A 209 -30.26 20.21 -8.10
N ALA A 210 -29.91 18.94 -7.90
CA ALA A 210 -29.85 17.92 -8.93
C ALA A 210 -31.25 17.42 -9.31
N ASP A 211 -32.11 18.35 -9.72
CA ASP A 211 -33.51 18.12 -10.09
C ASP A 211 -33.67 17.48 -11.49
N GLU A 212 -34.91 17.27 -11.93
CA GLU A 212 -35.18 16.68 -13.25
C GLU A 212 -34.65 17.54 -14.40
N GLU A 213 -34.58 18.87 -14.25
CA GLU A 213 -34.02 19.73 -15.29
C GLU A 213 -32.50 19.55 -15.42
N PHE A 214 -31.80 19.45 -14.28
CA PHE A 214 -30.40 19.04 -14.25
C PHE A 214 -30.20 17.70 -14.95
N TRP A 215 -30.96 16.67 -14.58
CA TRP A 215 -30.82 15.35 -15.18
C TRP A 215 -31.17 15.35 -16.67
N GLU A 216 -32.19 16.08 -17.11
CA GLU A 216 -32.54 16.19 -18.52
C GLU A 216 -31.44 16.88 -19.34
N ARG A 217 -30.74 17.88 -18.77
CA ARG A 217 -29.55 18.47 -19.40
C ARG A 217 -28.42 17.45 -19.53
N VAL A 218 -28.18 16.65 -18.49
CA VAL A 218 -27.17 15.58 -18.49
C VAL A 218 -27.51 14.50 -19.53
N ARG A 219 -28.79 14.07 -19.63
CA ARG A 219 -29.25 13.10 -20.65
C ARG A 219 -29.00 13.61 -22.06
N ARG A 220 -29.38 14.85 -22.34
CA ARG A 220 -29.15 15.50 -23.65
C ARG A 220 -27.66 15.61 -23.99
N MET A 221 -26.82 15.89 -23.00
CA MET A 221 -25.37 15.95 -23.18
C MET A 221 -24.79 14.57 -23.55
N ALA A 222 -25.12 13.54 -22.78
CA ALA A 222 -24.60 12.18 -23.01
C ALA A 222 -25.05 11.62 -24.37
N THR A 223 -26.35 11.75 -24.68
CA THR A 223 -26.93 11.28 -25.95
C THR A 223 -26.45 12.08 -27.16
N GLY A 224 -26.23 13.39 -27.00
CA GLY A 224 -25.70 14.25 -28.05
C GLY A 224 -24.27 13.90 -28.45
N LEU A 225 -23.42 13.57 -27.47
CA LEU A 225 -22.03 13.17 -27.69
C LEU A 225 -21.89 11.69 -28.10
N ARG A 226 -22.86 10.85 -27.74
CA ARG A 226 -22.83 9.38 -27.93
C ARG A 226 -21.61 8.72 -27.26
N GLU A 227 -21.15 9.32 -26.18
CA GLU A 227 -20.06 8.81 -25.34
C GLU A 227 -20.46 8.86 -23.87
N ASP A 228 -19.83 8.02 -23.07
CA ASP A 228 -20.05 8.03 -21.63
C ASP A 228 -19.47 9.31 -21.03
N LEU A 229 -20.20 9.97 -20.13
CA LEU A 229 -19.72 11.18 -19.45
C LEU A 229 -19.16 10.85 -18.07
N ALA A 230 -18.13 11.59 -17.66
CA ALA A 230 -17.58 11.51 -16.32
C ALA A 230 -18.40 12.36 -15.34
N LEU A 231 -18.91 11.72 -14.29
CA LEU A 231 -19.55 12.37 -13.14
C LEU A 231 -18.65 12.23 -11.91
N LEU A 232 -18.25 13.35 -11.34
CA LEU A 232 -17.56 13.40 -10.05
C LEU A 232 -18.58 13.66 -8.94
N GLU A 233 -18.65 12.73 -8.01
CA GLU A 233 -19.37 12.88 -6.76
C GLU A 233 -18.40 13.31 -5.66
N SER A 234 -18.78 14.32 -4.88
CA SER A 234 -18.01 14.82 -3.74
C SER A 234 -18.89 14.87 -2.49
N SER A 235 -18.72 13.93 -1.56
CA SER A 235 -19.45 13.88 -0.28
C SER A 235 -18.74 14.63 0.85
N GLY A 236 -17.49 15.07 0.61
CA GLY A 236 -16.74 15.89 1.55
C GLY A 236 -15.46 16.49 0.95
N PRO A 237 -14.64 17.20 1.73
CA PRO A 237 -13.41 17.84 1.25
C PRO A 237 -12.36 16.85 0.74
N TYR A 238 -12.53 15.56 1.07
CA TYR A 238 -11.61 14.50 0.70
C TYR A 238 -12.30 13.28 0.10
N GLU A 239 -13.62 13.18 0.13
CA GLU A 239 -14.32 12.02 -0.41
C GLU A 239 -14.81 12.35 -1.80
N HIS A 240 -14.18 11.71 -2.79
CA HIS A 240 -14.49 11.89 -4.20
C HIS A 240 -14.62 10.53 -4.87
N ARG A 241 -15.64 10.39 -5.71
CA ARG A 241 -15.90 9.16 -6.45
C ARG A 241 -16.27 9.49 -7.88
N TRP A 242 -15.69 8.74 -8.83
CA TRP A 242 -16.11 8.81 -10.22
C TRP A 242 -17.25 7.84 -10.49
N LEU A 243 -18.20 8.30 -11.29
CA LEU A 243 -19.26 7.52 -11.89
C LEU A 243 -19.25 7.82 -13.39
N LEU A 244 -19.76 6.87 -14.17
CA LEU A 244 -19.97 7.06 -15.61
C LEU A 244 -21.46 7.17 -15.90
N ILE A 245 -21.82 8.20 -16.65
CA ILE A 245 -23.15 8.34 -17.23
C ILE A 245 -23.11 7.67 -18.60
N PRO A 246 -23.93 6.63 -18.85
CA PRO A 246 -23.91 5.93 -20.12
C PRO A 246 -24.27 6.84 -21.30
N ALA A 247 -23.66 6.58 -22.46
CA ALA A 247 -23.98 7.24 -23.74
C ALA A 247 -25.47 7.16 -24.13
N SER A 248 -26.21 6.17 -23.60
CA SER A 248 -27.66 6.04 -23.78
C SER A 248 -28.47 7.16 -23.09
N GLY A 249 -27.86 7.87 -22.14
CA GLY A 249 -28.54 8.84 -21.29
C GLY A 249 -29.40 8.21 -20.19
N ASP A 250 -29.35 6.88 -19.97
CA ASP A 250 -30.04 6.29 -18.83
C ASP A 250 -29.29 6.62 -17.52
N VAL A 251 -29.81 7.60 -16.79
CA VAL A 251 -29.25 8.10 -15.53
C VAL A 251 -29.85 7.40 -14.31
N THR A 252 -30.75 6.43 -14.47
CA THR A 252 -31.52 5.84 -13.36
C THR A 252 -30.61 5.20 -12.32
N ALA A 253 -29.68 4.34 -12.77
CA ALA A 253 -28.72 3.68 -11.89
C ALA A 253 -27.72 4.67 -11.26
N VAL A 254 -27.29 5.67 -12.03
CA VAL A 254 -26.37 6.72 -11.55
C VAL A 254 -27.02 7.50 -10.41
N ARG A 255 -28.28 7.94 -10.59
CA ARG A 255 -29.06 8.65 -9.57
C ARG A 255 -29.21 7.84 -8.29
N ALA A 256 -29.54 6.55 -8.42
CA ALA A 256 -29.71 5.66 -7.28
C ALA A 256 -28.41 5.42 -6.50
N ALA A 257 -27.25 5.54 -7.16
CA ALA A 257 -25.95 5.32 -6.55
C ALA A 257 -25.42 6.54 -5.77
N LEU A 258 -25.89 7.75 -6.05
CA LEU A 258 -25.37 8.99 -5.47
C LEU A 258 -25.73 9.14 -3.99
N ALA A 259 -24.75 9.55 -3.18
CA ALA A 259 -24.95 9.83 -1.77
C ALA A 259 -25.81 11.10 -1.57
N PRO A 260 -26.80 11.07 -0.67
CA PRO A 260 -27.52 12.26 -0.26
C PRO A 260 -26.59 13.36 0.25
N GLY A 261 -26.80 14.59 -0.19
CA GLY A 261 -26.00 15.76 0.18
C GLY A 261 -24.69 15.92 -0.59
N ALA A 262 -24.33 15.00 -1.47
CA ALA A 262 -23.12 15.11 -2.28
C ALA A 262 -23.20 16.26 -3.29
N THR A 263 -22.08 16.92 -3.55
CA THR A 263 -21.91 17.79 -4.71
C THR A 263 -21.57 16.93 -5.92
N ILE A 264 -22.31 17.09 -7.00
CA ILE A 264 -22.06 16.39 -8.26
C ILE A 264 -21.55 17.38 -9.31
N ALA A 265 -20.55 16.95 -10.08
CA ALA A 265 -20.03 17.69 -11.22
C ALA A 265 -19.99 16.76 -12.44
N VAL A 266 -20.70 17.11 -13.51
CA VAL A 266 -20.69 16.38 -14.78
C VAL A 266 -19.84 17.13 -15.78
N PHE A 267 -18.82 16.46 -16.32
CA PHE A 267 -17.90 17.06 -17.29
C PHE A 267 -18.38 16.79 -18.71
N ALA A 268 -18.41 17.85 -19.52
CA ALA A 268 -18.85 17.78 -20.92
C ALA A 268 -17.85 17.06 -21.82
N GLU A 269 -16.57 17.01 -21.44
CA GLU A 269 -15.54 16.28 -22.17
C GLU A 269 -15.53 14.81 -21.69
N PRO A 270 -15.86 13.83 -22.56
CA PRO A 270 -15.86 12.43 -22.17
C PRO A 270 -14.43 11.95 -21.86
N PRO A 271 -14.26 10.96 -20.96
CA PRO A 271 -12.96 10.39 -20.70
C PRO A 271 -12.45 9.64 -21.94
N ALA A 272 -11.26 10.01 -22.39
CA ALA A 272 -10.65 9.51 -23.62
C ALA A 272 -10.19 8.06 -23.47
N ALA A 273 -10.50 7.23 -24.47
CA ALA A 273 -9.90 5.89 -24.65
C ALA A 273 -8.58 5.93 -25.44
N SER A 274 -8.17 7.10 -25.92
CA SER A 274 -7.00 7.29 -26.77
C SER A 274 -5.71 7.47 -25.99
N GLU A 275 -4.56 7.30 -26.64
CA GLU A 275 -3.24 7.43 -26.00
C GLU A 275 -3.03 8.86 -25.47
N ALA A 276 -2.63 9.00 -24.19
CA ALA A 276 -2.36 10.28 -23.54
C ALA A 276 -1.14 11.06 -24.09
N LYS A 277 -0.51 10.57 -25.18
CA LYS A 277 0.74 11.10 -25.71
C LYS A 277 0.50 12.43 -26.43
N GLY A 278 1.19 13.48 -25.96
CA GLY A 278 1.07 14.83 -26.53
C GLY A 278 -0.13 15.62 -26.03
N PHE A 279 -0.95 15.05 -25.15
CA PHE A 279 -2.03 15.80 -24.51
C PHE A 279 -1.46 16.91 -23.63
N THR A 280 -2.01 18.12 -23.79
CA THR A 280 -1.68 19.28 -22.98
C THR A 280 -2.97 19.81 -22.37
N PRO A 281 -3.17 19.69 -21.04
CA PRO A 281 -4.40 20.17 -20.43
C PRO A 281 -4.50 21.70 -20.46
N ARG A 282 -5.74 22.20 -20.42
CA ARG A 282 -6.02 23.62 -20.19
C ARG A 282 -5.40 24.07 -18.86
N PRO A 283 -4.66 25.19 -18.79
CA PRO A 283 -4.05 25.64 -17.55
C PRO A 283 -5.07 25.82 -16.41
N ALA A 284 -4.82 25.18 -15.27
CA ALA A 284 -5.62 25.29 -14.06
C ALA A 284 -4.73 25.23 -12.81
N GLN A 285 -5.24 25.66 -11.65
CA GLN A 285 -4.52 25.54 -10.37
C GLN A 285 -4.52 24.10 -9.83
N ALA A 286 -5.56 23.32 -10.18
CA ALA A 286 -5.72 21.93 -9.80
C ALA A 286 -6.62 21.21 -10.82
N TYR A 287 -6.47 19.89 -10.90
CA TYR A 287 -7.26 19.03 -11.76
C TYR A 287 -7.84 17.83 -10.97
N HIS A 288 -8.96 17.32 -11.46
CA HIS A 288 -9.53 16.02 -11.13
C HIS A 288 -9.15 15.01 -12.21
N GLY A 289 -8.27 14.09 -11.85
CA GLY A 289 -7.86 12.97 -12.68
C GLY A 289 -8.87 11.82 -12.58
N PHE A 290 -9.34 11.38 -13.74
CA PHE A 290 -10.13 10.17 -13.97
C PHE A 290 -9.25 9.10 -14.59
N LEU A 291 -9.24 7.90 -14.02
CA LEU A 291 -8.61 6.73 -14.62
C LEU A 291 -9.53 5.52 -14.47
N GLU A 292 -9.77 4.82 -15.56
CA GLU A 292 -10.42 3.51 -15.55
C GLU A 292 -9.36 2.44 -15.76
N ASP A 293 -9.30 1.48 -14.84
CA ASP A 293 -8.39 0.34 -14.93
C ASP A 293 -8.77 -0.58 -16.10
N ALA A 294 -7.80 -0.89 -16.96
CA ALA A 294 -8.06 -1.64 -18.19
C ALA A 294 -8.45 -3.11 -17.99
N GLU A 295 -8.06 -3.71 -16.85
CA GLU A 295 -8.33 -5.11 -16.56
C GLU A 295 -9.63 -5.29 -15.77
N THR A 296 -9.89 -4.39 -14.82
CA THR A 296 -10.97 -4.51 -13.84
C THR A 296 -12.16 -3.58 -14.10
N GLY A 297 -11.99 -2.54 -14.94
CA GLY A 297 -12.99 -1.49 -15.13
C GLY A 297 -13.18 -0.59 -13.91
N ALA A 298 -12.31 -0.69 -12.90
CA ALA A 298 -12.42 0.12 -11.69
C ALA A 298 -12.10 1.59 -11.98
N LEU A 299 -12.92 2.50 -11.45
CA LEU A 299 -12.75 3.95 -11.60
C LEU A 299 -11.94 4.53 -10.44
N TRP A 300 -10.93 5.33 -10.76
CA TRP A 300 -10.00 5.91 -9.80
C TRP A 300 -10.03 7.42 -9.84
N PHE A 301 -10.19 8.03 -8.66
CA PHE A 301 -10.06 9.47 -8.48
C PHE A 301 -8.65 9.84 -8.07
N GLN A 302 -8.09 10.89 -8.68
CA GLN A 302 -6.85 11.49 -8.24
C GLN A 302 -6.94 13.02 -8.31
N SER A 303 -6.59 13.72 -7.23
CA SER A 303 -6.32 15.16 -7.31
C SER A 303 -4.93 15.39 -7.89
N VAL A 304 -4.85 16.14 -8.99
CA VAL A 304 -3.61 16.35 -9.75
C VAL A 304 -3.26 17.83 -9.74
N GLU A 305 -2.10 18.16 -9.18
CA GLU A 305 -1.52 19.51 -9.28
C GLU A 305 -0.86 19.70 -10.65
N PRO A 306 -0.66 20.94 -11.14
CA PRO A 306 -0.07 21.22 -12.45
C PRO A 306 1.29 20.54 -12.65
N LYS A 307 2.15 20.57 -11.63
CA LYS A 307 3.46 19.89 -11.65
C LYS A 307 3.38 18.36 -11.74
N ARG A 308 2.21 17.78 -11.45
CA ARG A 308 1.96 16.32 -11.44
C ARG A 308 1.24 15.80 -12.69
N VAL A 309 0.85 16.68 -13.60
CA VAL A 309 0.21 16.30 -14.87
C VAL A 309 1.05 15.26 -15.64
N PRO A 310 2.38 15.40 -15.81
CA PRO A 310 3.16 14.41 -16.56
C PRO A 310 3.12 13.01 -15.95
N ALA A 311 3.13 12.90 -14.61
CA ALA A 311 3.06 11.62 -13.91
C ALA A 311 1.67 10.97 -14.05
N PHE A 312 0.61 11.77 -13.98
CA PHE A 312 -0.75 11.31 -14.25
C PHE A 312 -0.88 10.79 -15.69
N LEU A 313 -0.40 11.55 -16.69
CA LEU A 313 -0.46 11.15 -18.10
C LEU A 313 0.39 9.90 -18.39
N ALA A 314 1.48 9.68 -17.66
CA ALA A 314 2.25 8.44 -17.77
C ALA A 314 1.43 7.22 -17.31
N ARG A 315 0.66 7.35 -16.22
CA ARG A 315 -0.26 6.30 -15.75
C ARG A 315 -1.45 6.09 -16.69
N ALA A 316 -1.98 7.17 -17.26
CA ALA A 316 -3.10 7.11 -18.20
C ALA A 316 -2.81 6.23 -19.43
N ARG A 317 -1.53 6.00 -19.79
CA ARG A 317 -1.13 5.12 -20.90
C ARG A 317 -1.53 3.66 -20.71
N SER A 318 -1.75 3.21 -19.48
CA SER A 318 -2.19 1.85 -19.16
C SER A 318 -3.65 1.77 -18.73
N ALA A 319 -4.39 2.88 -18.78
CA ALA A 319 -5.80 2.94 -18.42
C ALA A 319 -6.67 2.59 -19.65
N ALA A 320 -7.87 2.02 -19.43
CA ALA A 320 -8.85 1.83 -20.50
C ALA A 320 -9.42 3.18 -20.98
N ARG A 321 -9.77 4.04 -20.03
CA ARG A 321 -10.19 5.42 -20.25
C ARG A 321 -9.52 6.33 -19.24
N TRP A 322 -9.28 7.57 -19.62
CA TRP A 322 -8.70 8.56 -18.72
C TRP A 322 -9.25 9.96 -19.03
N GLY A 323 -9.23 10.83 -18.04
CA GLY A 323 -9.67 12.22 -18.18
C GLY A 323 -8.93 13.10 -17.19
N LEU A 324 -8.68 14.35 -17.57
CA LEU A 324 -8.03 15.32 -16.68
C LEU A 324 -8.79 16.63 -16.72
N TYR A 325 -9.62 16.83 -15.70
CA TYR A 325 -10.59 17.91 -15.69
C TYR A 325 -10.14 19.04 -14.76
N PRO A 326 -10.14 20.32 -15.18
CA PRO A 326 -9.88 21.43 -14.27
C PRO A 326 -10.86 21.42 -13.08
N ALA A 327 -10.38 21.67 -11.87
CA ALA A 327 -11.24 21.66 -10.68
C ALA A 327 -12.32 22.76 -10.66
N GLY A 328 -12.10 23.84 -11.42
CA GLY A 328 -13.06 24.90 -11.66
C GLY A 328 -13.47 24.99 -13.13
N ASP A 329 -13.62 23.85 -13.82
CA ASP A 329 -13.96 23.85 -15.24
C ASP A 329 -15.33 24.52 -15.47
N PRO A 330 -15.39 25.66 -16.19
CA PRO A 330 -16.66 26.36 -16.41
C PRO A 330 -17.65 25.57 -17.28
N THR A 331 -17.18 24.53 -17.98
CA THR A 331 -18.06 23.67 -18.79
C THR A 331 -18.66 22.52 -17.97
N ALA A 332 -18.25 22.33 -16.72
CA ALA A 332 -18.84 21.31 -15.86
C ALA A 332 -20.20 21.80 -15.32
N ILE A 333 -21.22 20.95 -15.41
CA ILE A 333 -22.52 21.24 -14.79
C ILE A 333 -22.49 20.70 -13.36
N THR A 334 -22.64 21.60 -12.39
CA THR A 334 -22.58 21.25 -10.97
C THR A 334 -23.94 21.39 -10.30
N ALA A 335 -24.27 20.46 -9.41
CA ALA A 335 -25.49 20.52 -8.60
C ALA A 335 -25.29 19.85 -7.23
N ALA A 336 -26.18 20.13 -6.28
CA ALA A 336 -26.26 19.44 -5.01
C ALA A 336 -27.28 18.29 -5.09
N ASN A 337 -26.88 17.09 -4.68
CA ASN A 337 -27.78 15.94 -4.58
C ASN A 337 -28.57 15.99 -3.26
N ARG A 338 -29.40 17.01 -3.07
CA ARG A 338 -30.30 17.06 -1.90
C ARG A 338 -31.35 15.99 -2.09
N ALA A 339 -31.24 14.88 -1.35
CA ALA A 339 -32.35 13.92 -1.29
C ALA A 339 -33.61 14.70 -0.90
N ARG A 340 -34.75 14.44 -1.56
CA ARG A 340 -36.05 14.98 -1.12
C ARG A 340 -36.26 14.53 0.31
N GLN A 341 -35.93 15.39 1.27
CA GLN A 341 -36.18 15.15 2.67
C GLN A 341 -37.69 15.30 2.86
N GLY A 342 -38.41 14.19 2.67
CA GLY A 342 -39.76 13.99 3.20
C GLY A 342 -40.80 15.01 2.73
N GLU A 343 -41.06 15.08 1.43
CA GLU A 343 -42.39 15.53 1.01
C GLU A 343 -43.31 14.29 1.06
N PRO A 344 -44.26 14.20 2.00
CA PRO A 344 -45.19 13.09 2.06
C PRO A 344 -46.01 13.05 0.78
N ASP A 345 -46.18 11.86 0.20
CA ASP A 345 -47.07 11.65 -0.95
C ASP A 345 -48.44 12.26 -0.65
N PRO A 346 -48.95 13.19 -1.47
CA PRO A 346 -50.35 13.59 -1.37
C PRO A 346 -51.20 12.38 -1.80
N ALA A 347 -51.92 11.82 -0.83
CA ALA A 347 -52.84 10.69 -0.98
C ALA A 347 -54.02 11.00 -1.91
#